data_AF-A0A2K1ES21-F1
#
_entry.id   AF-A0A2K1ES21-F1
#
_cell.length_a   1.000
_cell.length_b   1.000
_cell.length_c   1.000
_cell.angle_alpha   90.00
_cell.angle_beta   90.00
_cell.angle_gamma   90.00
#
_symmetry.space_group_name_H-M   'P 1'
#
loop_
_entity.id
_entity.type
_entity.pdbx_description
1 polymer ?
#
loop_
_entity_poly.entity_id
_entity_poly.type
_entity_poly.pdbx_seq_one_letter_code
_entity_poly.pdbx_strand_id
1 'polypeptide(L)' 'MIRISGTATVRVDYEVEIELTEDKFYELTEKKQTELLESAIDWWDALRNGQTDEIEVDDIEEV' A
#
# COMPACT_ATOMS: atom_id res chain seq x y z
N MET A 1 -6.55 -10.84 32.06
CA MET A 1 -5.54 -10.25 31.14
C MET A 1 -6.32 -9.52 30.07
N ILE A 2 -6.05 -8.25 29.80
CA ILE A 2 -6.83 -7.48 28.82
C ILE A 2 -6.17 -7.61 27.45
N ARG A 3 -6.95 -7.92 26.41
CA ARG A 3 -6.52 -7.96 25.00
C ARG A 3 -7.26 -6.87 24.24
N ILE A 4 -6.52 -6.05 23.49
CA ILE A 4 -7.07 -4.97 22.68
C ILE A 4 -6.71 -5.25 21.22
N SER A 5 -7.68 -5.12 20.31
CA SER A 5 -7.47 -5.22 18.87
C SER A 5 -8.01 -3.98 18.16
N GLY A 6 -7.29 -3.54 17.14
CA GLY A 6 -7.68 -2.41 16.32
C GLY A 6 -7.02 -2.48 14.95
N THR A 7 -7.49 -1.65 14.04
CA THR A 7 -7.04 -1.56 12.65
C THR A 7 -6.51 -0.15 12.38
N ALA A 8 -5.43 -0.05 11.61
CA ALA A 8 -4.88 1.23 11.16
C ALA A 8 -4.80 1.23 9.64
N THR A 9 -5.15 2.35 9.02
CA THR A 9 -4.98 2.57 7.59
C THR A 9 -3.81 3.53 7.37
N VAL A 10 -2.86 3.14 6.52
CA VAL A 10 -1.69 3.96 6.16
C VAL A 10 -1.90 4.49 4.75
N ARG A 11 -1.83 5.81 4.61
CA ARG A 11 -1.79 6.47 3.32
C ARG A 11 -0.34 6.69 2.91
N VAL A 12 -0.02 6.28 1.69
CA VAL A 12 1.34 6.35 1.15
C VAL A 12 1.31 7.06 -0.19
N ASP A 13 2.07 8.15 -0.29
CA ASP A 13 2.40 8.77 -1.56
C ASP A 13 3.69 8.12 -2.08
N TYR A 14 3.68 7.64 -3.32
CA TYR A 14 4.85 7.02 -3.95
C TYR A 14 5.03 7.54 -5.37
N GLU A 15 6.27 7.51 -5.84
CA GLU A 15 6.64 7.81 -7.22
C GLU A 15 7.53 6.66 -7.71
N VAL A 16 7.23 6.14 -8.89
CA VAL A 16 8.01 5.07 -9.52
C VAL A 16 8.31 5.43 -10.96
N GLU A 17 9.56 5.20 -11.35
CA GLU A 17 10.00 5.30 -12.74
C GLU A 17 10.03 3.91 -13.36
N ILE A 18 9.36 3.75 -14.49
CA ILE A 18 9.30 2.48 -15.23
C ILE A 18 10.01 2.71 -16.55
N GLU A 19 10.94 1.82 -16.91
CA GLU A 19 11.67 1.87 -18.19
C GLU A 19 10.78 1.41 -19.38
N LEU A 20 9.60 2.03 -19.51
CA LEU A 20 8.63 1.76 -20.55
C LEU A 20 7.98 3.07 -21.00
N THR A 21 7.79 3.23 -22.30
CA THR A 21 7.03 4.35 -22.86
C THR A 21 5.54 4.20 -22.53
N GLU A 22 4.86 5.33 -22.35
CA GLU A 22 3.42 5.40 -22.07
C GLU A 22 2.57 4.56 -23.04
N ASP A 23 2.81 4.66 -24.35
CA ASP A 23 2.09 3.89 -25.37
C ASP A 23 2.16 2.37 -25.13
N LYS A 24 3.37 1.86 -24.85
CA LYS A 24 3.59 0.44 -24.59
C LYS A 24 3.01 0.00 -23.25
N PHE A 25 2.91 0.90 -22.27
CA PHE A 25 2.26 0.60 -21.00
C PHE A 25 0.76 0.38 -21.19
N TYR A 26 0.11 1.27 -21.97
CA TYR A 26 -1.33 1.17 -22.24
C TYR A 26 -1.72 0.04 -23.20
N GLU A 27 -0.78 -0.48 -23.99
CA GLU A 27 -0.98 -1.70 -24.79
C GLU A 27 -1.04 -2.98 -23.93
N LEU A 28 -0.56 -2.94 -22.68
CA LEU A 28 -0.63 -4.08 -21.77
C LEU A 28 -2.06 -4.28 -21.25
N THR A 29 -2.34 -5.52 -20.83
CA THR A 29 -3.58 -5.80 -20.08
C THR A 29 -3.51 -5.16 -18.69
N GLU A 30 -4.66 -4.79 -18.12
CA GLU A 30 -4.75 -4.22 -16.76
C GLU A 30 -3.97 -5.07 -15.74
N LYS A 31 -4.13 -6.39 -15.79
CA LYS A 31 -3.39 -7.31 -14.92
C LYS A 31 -1.87 -7.13 -15.00
N LYS A 32 -1.33 -6.99 -16.22
CA LYS A 32 0.12 -6.82 -16.42
C LYS A 32 0.60 -5.43 -16.00
N GLN A 33 -0.23 -4.41 -16.19
CA GLN A 33 0.05 -3.06 -15.69
C GLN A 33 0.15 -3.06 -14.17
N THR A 34 -0.80 -3.72 -13.48
CA THR A 34 -0.76 -3.88 -12.02
C THR A 34 0.48 -4.64 -11.57
N GLU A 35 0.81 -5.77 -12.20
CA GLU A 35 2.03 -6.53 -11.86
C GLU A 35 3.31 -5.69 -12.03
N LEU A 36 3.38 -4.86 -13.08
CA LEU A 36 4.49 -3.94 -13.31
C LEU A 36 4.59 -2.87 -12.22
N LEU A 37 3.46 -2.26 -11.85
CA LEU A 37 3.43 -1.26 -10.78
C LEU A 37 3.77 -1.89 -9.42
N GLU A 38 3.17 -3.02 -9.07
CA GLU A 38 3.43 -3.72 -7.81
C GLU A 38 4.89 -4.17 -7.67
N SER A 39 5.57 -4.50 -8.78
CA SER A 39 6.99 -4.84 -8.77
C SER A 39 7.92 -3.63 -8.80
N ALA A 40 7.47 -2.49 -9.31
CA ALA A 40 8.24 -1.26 -9.33
C ALA A 40 8.17 -0.48 -8.00
N ILE A 41 7.06 -0.61 -7.26
CA ILE A 41 6.87 0.08 -5.98
C ILE A 41 7.57 -0.69 -4.86
N ASP A 42 8.54 -0.04 -4.21
CA ASP A 42 9.08 -0.53 -2.94
C ASP A 42 8.10 -0.19 -1.80
N TRP A 43 7.15 -1.10 -1.56
CA TRP A 43 6.16 -0.93 -0.49
C TRP A 43 6.77 -0.79 0.90
N TRP A 44 7.96 -1.34 1.14
CA TRP A 44 8.61 -1.23 2.44
C TRP A 44 9.09 0.19 2.68
N ASP A 45 9.77 0.78 1.70
CA ASP A 45 10.20 2.17 1.79
C ASP A 45 9.01 3.13 1.76
N ALA A 46 8.01 2.85 0.91
CA ALA A 46 6.81 3.67 0.79
C ALA A 46 6.00 3.68 2.10
N LEU A 47 5.77 2.52 2.73
CA LEU A 47 5.08 2.43 4.03
C LEU A 47 5.88 3.07 5.17
N ARG A 48 7.21 3.01 5.13
CA ARG A 48 8.07 3.65 6.14
C ARG A 48 7.92 5.17 6.14
N ASN A 49 7.67 5.76 4.98
CA ASN A 49 7.47 7.20 4.82
C ASN A 49 5.98 7.61 4.85
N GLY A 50 5.07 6.64 4.88
CA GLY A 50 3.63 6.86 4.87
C GLY A 50 3.11 7.56 6.12
N GLN A 51 2.02 8.32 5.95
CA GLN A 51 1.30 8.92 7.06
C GLN A 51 0.20 7.97 7.52
N THR A 52 0.12 7.73 8.83
CA THR A 52 -1.00 6.99 9.42
C THR A 52 -2.12 8.00 9.63
N ASP A 53 -3.21 7.86 8.90
CA ASP A 53 -4.30 8.84 8.96
C ASP A 53 -5.15 8.62 10.22
N GLU A 54 -5.56 7.38 10.53
CA GLU A 54 -6.36 7.07 11.73
C GLU A 54 -6.10 5.63 12.24
N ILE A 55 -6.10 5.46 13.57
CA ILE A 55 -6.03 4.15 14.25
C ILE A 55 -7.36 3.95 14.97
N GLU A 56 -8.16 2.99 14.50
CA GLU A 56 -9.44 2.63 15.11
C GLU A 56 -9.25 1.41 16.00
N VAL A 57 -9.80 1.44 17.20
CA VAL A 57 -9.78 0.31 18.13
C VAL A 57 -11.16 -0.33 18.11
N ASP A 58 -11.25 -1.50 17.48
CA ASP A 58 -12.51 -2.18 17.22
C ASP A 58 -13.07 -2.82 18.51
N ASP A 59 -12.23 -3.42 19.36
CA ASP A 59 -12.69 -4.14 20.57
C ASP A 59 -11.65 -4.26 21.68
N ILE A 60 -12.15 -4.29 22.93
CA ILE A 60 -11.39 -4.58 24.15
C ILE A 60 -11.98 -5.84 24.79
N GLU A 61 -11.25 -6.95 24.76
CA GLU A 61 -11.61 -8.21 25.43
C GLU A 61 -10.96 -8.31 26.82
N GLU A 62 -11.75 -8.59 27.85
CA GLU A 62 -11.28 -8.90 29.20
C GLU A 62 -11.33 -10.41 29.43
N VAL A 63 -10.16 -11.05 29.60
CA VAL A 63 -10.01 -12.51 29.85
C VAL A 63 -9.77 -12.80 31.32
#